data_AF-A0A3A8YGG5-F1
#
_entry.id   AF-A0A3A8YGG5-F1
#
_cell.length_a   1.000
_cell.length_b   1.000
_cell.length_c   1.000
_cell.angle_alpha   90.00
_cell.angle_beta   90.00
_cell.angle_gamma   90.00
#
_symmetry.space_group_name_H-M   'P 1'
#
loop_
_entity.id
_entity.type
_entity.pdbx_description
1 polymer ?
#
loop_
_entity_poly.entity_id
_entity_poly.type
_entity_poly.pdbx_seq_one_letter_code
_entity_poly.pdbx_strand_id
1 'polypeptide(L)'
;MNQDRLNTLFHSTSDEQYKKFLCDRGWEFETETAAKAAYERMKKVSAGAVLTEEEFLLELKPKDASDLDKQLYNRLSELVEQGALRAVDLYQYAHFKWCFRHPEAVIACEIGQKRWAVNNCGTEIAMERAQQVIHSEWGFEANLVEIVGTPYYDATDWNFIQFRCKGVGWVMRNDSLYQIYQ
;
A
#
# COMPACT_ATOMS: atom_id res chain seq x y z
N MET A 1 -12.86 -21.11 0.48
CA MET A 1 -12.96 -22.54 0.08
C MET A 1 -12.53 -23.37 1.27
N ASN A 2 -13.10 -24.56 1.50
CA ASN A 2 -12.71 -25.36 2.66
C ASN A 2 -11.30 -25.98 2.48
N GLN A 3 -10.72 -26.42 3.60
CA GLN A 3 -9.35 -26.92 3.66
C GLN A 3 -9.13 -28.13 2.75
N ASP A 4 -10.08 -29.05 2.67
CA ASP A 4 -9.95 -30.28 1.86
C ASP A 4 -9.86 -29.98 0.36
N ARG A 5 -10.65 -29.01 -0.12
CA ARG A 5 -10.58 -28.59 -1.52
C ARG A 5 -9.29 -27.84 -1.81
N LEU A 6 -8.82 -27.00 -0.89
CA LEU A 6 -7.52 -26.32 -1.02
C LEU A 6 -6.35 -27.31 -1.08
N ASN A 7 -6.32 -28.30 -0.19
CA ASN A 7 -5.29 -29.35 -0.19
C ASN A 7 -5.33 -30.16 -1.49
N THR A 8 -6.52 -30.51 -1.98
CA THR A 8 -6.70 -31.21 -3.27
C THR A 8 -6.11 -30.40 -4.43
N LEU A 9 -6.38 -29.09 -4.48
CA LEU A 9 -5.86 -28.19 -5.52
C LEU A 9 -4.34 -28.01 -5.42
N PHE A 10 -3.83 -27.85 -4.20
CA PHE A 10 -2.42 -27.73 -3.92
C PHE A 10 -1.62 -28.94 -4.42
N HIS A 11 -2.13 -30.16 -4.22
CA HIS A 11 -1.46 -31.39 -4.66
C HIS A 11 -1.68 -31.73 -6.14
N SER A 12 -2.72 -31.18 -6.78
CA SER A 12 -3.02 -31.45 -8.19
C SER A 12 -2.34 -30.51 -9.18
N THR A 13 -1.90 -29.32 -8.74
CA THR A 13 -1.13 -28.39 -9.57
C THR A 13 0.37 -28.66 -9.50
N SER A 14 1.08 -28.49 -10.61
CA SER A 14 2.55 -28.47 -10.67
C SER A 14 3.15 -27.06 -10.65
N ASP A 15 2.32 -26.02 -10.74
CA ASP A 15 2.76 -24.63 -10.65
C ASP A 15 3.08 -24.25 -9.20
N GLU A 16 4.37 -24.17 -8.87
CA GLU A 16 4.87 -23.81 -7.55
C GLU A 16 4.50 -22.38 -7.11
N GLN A 17 4.39 -21.45 -8.05
CA GLN A 17 3.93 -20.08 -7.73
C GLN A 17 2.43 -20.09 -7.38
N TYR A 18 1.64 -20.92 -8.08
CA TYR A 18 0.24 -21.09 -7.74
C TYR A 18 0.05 -21.80 -6.40
N LYS A 19 0.89 -22.80 -6.08
CA LYS A 19 0.91 -23.44 -4.76
C LYS A 19 1.14 -22.43 -3.64
N LYS A 20 2.16 -21.58 -3.78
CA LYS A 20 2.44 -20.50 -2.83
C LYS A 20 1.24 -19.56 -2.70
N PHE A 21 0.65 -19.14 -3.82
CA PHE A 21 -0.55 -18.31 -3.83
C PHE A 21 -1.73 -18.97 -3.08
N LEU A 22 -1.96 -20.28 -3.29
CA LEU A 22 -3.02 -21.01 -2.59
C LEU A 22 -2.77 -21.11 -1.08
N CYS A 23 -1.51 -21.26 -0.64
CA CYS A 23 -1.15 -21.21 0.78
C CYS A 23 -1.43 -19.83 1.38
N ASP A 24 -1.03 -18.76 0.70
CA ASP A 24 -1.11 -17.41 1.25
C ASP A 24 -2.56 -16.87 1.23
N ARG A 25 -3.29 -17.11 0.13
CA ARG A 25 -4.58 -16.46 -0.18
C ARG A 25 -5.70 -17.41 -0.58
N GLY A 26 -5.44 -18.70 -0.78
CA GLY A 26 -6.45 -19.63 -1.31
C GLY A 26 -7.72 -19.73 -0.46
N TRP A 27 -7.60 -19.51 0.85
CA TRP A 27 -8.72 -19.47 1.79
C TRP A 27 -9.71 -18.33 1.52
N GLU A 28 -9.27 -17.23 0.88
CA GLU A 28 -10.10 -16.07 0.55
C GLU A 28 -11.14 -16.32 -0.55
N PHE A 29 -11.00 -17.40 -1.33
CA PHE A 29 -11.81 -17.66 -2.52
C PHE A 29 -12.74 -18.83 -2.29
N GLU A 30 -14.02 -18.71 -2.65
CA GLU A 30 -14.99 -19.79 -2.49
C GLU A 30 -14.82 -20.93 -3.49
N THR A 31 -14.31 -20.62 -4.69
CA THR A 31 -14.15 -21.55 -5.80
C THR A 31 -12.74 -21.54 -6.36
N GLU A 32 -12.35 -22.66 -6.98
CA GLU A 32 -11.08 -22.78 -7.70
C GLU A 32 -10.97 -21.76 -8.84
N THR A 33 -12.06 -21.55 -9.59
CA THR A 33 -12.08 -20.58 -10.69
C THR A 33 -11.78 -19.16 -10.21
N ALA A 34 -12.34 -18.76 -9.07
CA ALA A 34 -12.06 -17.46 -8.47
C ALA A 34 -10.60 -17.35 -8.00
N ALA A 35 -10.06 -18.41 -7.38
CA ALA A 35 -8.65 -18.46 -6.97
C ALA A 35 -7.70 -18.35 -8.17
N LYS A 36 -7.99 -19.08 -9.27
CA LYS A 36 -7.23 -19.00 -10.52
C LYS A 36 -7.29 -17.60 -11.13
N ALA A 37 -8.46 -16.96 -11.17
CA ALA A 37 -8.61 -15.61 -11.69
C ALA A 37 -7.81 -14.58 -10.89
N ALA A 38 -7.80 -14.69 -9.55
CA ALA A 38 -6.98 -13.83 -8.70
C ALA A 38 -5.48 -14.09 -8.86
N TYR A 39 -5.08 -15.35 -9.00
CA TYR A 39 -3.70 -15.71 -9.30
C TYR A 39 -3.23 -15.12 -10.64
N GLU A 40 -4.06 -15.16 -11.69
CA GLU A 40 -3.74 -14.54 -12.98
C GLU A 40 -3.61 -13.01 -12.88
N ARG A 41 -4.44 -12.34 -12.06
CA ARG A 41 -4.24 -10.89 -11.76
C ARG A 41 -2.93 -10.62 -11.04
N MET A 42 -2.55 -11.47 -10.07
CA MET A 42 -1.26 -11.37 -9.39
C MET A 42 -0.08 -11.55 -10.37
N LYS A 43 -0.17 -12.53 -11.28
CA LYS A 43 0.84 -12.75 -12.32
C LYS A 43 0.92 -11.56 -13.29
N LYS A 44 -0.23 -11.03 -13.71
CA LYS A 44 -0.34 -9.85 -14.57
C LYS A 44 0.45 -8.66 -13.99
N VAL A 45 0.23 -8.32 -12.72
CA VAL A 45 0.97 -7.23 -12.07
C VAL A 45 2.44 -7.55 -11.85
N SER A 46 2.78 -8.81 -11.56
CA SER A 46 4.17 -9.26 -11.43
C SER A 46 4.95 -9.14 -12.74
N ALA A 47 4.26 -9.28 -13.88
CA ALA A 47 4.80 -9.02 -15.21
C ALA A 47 4.87 -7.51 -15.56
N GLY A 48 4.43 -6.63 -14.65
CA GLY A 48 4.45 -5.18 -14.82
C GLY A 48 3.20 -4.59 -15.46
N ALA A 49 2.19 -5.39 -15.78
CA ALA A 49 0.94 -4.90 -16.36
C ALA A 49 -0.01 -4.41 -15.26
N VAL A 50 -0.50 -3.17 -15.39
CA VAL A 50 -1.40 -2.53 -14.42
C VAL A 50 -2.78 -3.19 -14.45
N LEU A 51 -3.43 -3.26 -13.28
CA LEU A 51 -4.82 -3.69 -13.19
C LEU A 51 -5.75 -2.61 -13.75
N THR A 52 -6.80 -3.05 -14.42
CA THR A 52 -7.97 -2.21 -14.72
C THR A 52 -8.73 -1.89 -13.43
N GLU A 53 -9.60 -0.88 -13.46
CA GLU A 53 -10.47 -0.53 -12.32
C GLU A 53 -11.29 -1.75 -11.86
N GLU A 54 -11.90 -2.48 -12.80
CA GLU A 54 -12.70 -3.67 -12.50
C GLU A 54 -11.87 -4.76 -11.79
N GLU A 55 -10.66 -5.04 -12.29
CA GLU A 55 -9.75 -6.00 -11.66
C GLU A 55 -9.28 -5.54 -10.28
N PHE A 56 -9.04 -4.24 -10.09
CA PHE A 56 -8.68 -3.66 -8.80
C PHE A 56 -9.81 -3.81 -7.78
N LEU A 57 -11.06 -3.51 -8.17
CA LEU A 57 -12.23 -3.65 -7.30
C LEU A 57 -12.50 -5.11 -6.91
N LEU A 58 -12.23 -6.06 -7.82
CA LEU A 58 -12.30 -7.50 -7.52
C LEU A 58 -11.27 -7.95 -6.46
N GLU A 59 -10.08 -7.34 -6.45
CA GLU A 59 -9.07 -7.60 -5.39
C GLU A 59 -9.42 -6.88 -4.09
N LEU A 60 -9.93 -5.64 -4.16
CA LEU A 60 -10.28 -4.83 -3.01
C LEU A 60 -11.45 -5.41 -2.21
N LYS A 61 -12.41 -6.05 -2.91
CA LYS A 61 -13.64 -6.63 -2.34
C LYS A 61 -14.33 -5.64 -1.38
N PRO A 62 -14.72 -4.44 -1.87
CA PRO A 62 -15.44 -3.47 -1.05
C PRO A 62 -16.80 -4.07 -0.63
N LYS A 63 -17.30 -3.67 0.54
CA LYS A 63 -18.62 -4.13 1.01
C LYS A 63 -19.76 -3.54 0.18
N ASP A 64 -19.60 -2.28 -0.22
CA ASP A 64 -20.54 -1.52 -1.04
C ASP A 64 -19.73 -0.75 -2.08
N ALA A 65 -20.28 -0.57 -3.28
CA ALA A 65 -19.64 0.23 -4.31
C ALA A 65 -19.63 1.70 -3.87
N SER A 66 -18.45 2.22 -3.52
CA SER A 66 -18.27 3.60 -3.09
C SER A 66 -17.51 4.40 -4.15
N ASP A 67 -17.82 5.69 -4.26
CA ASP A 67 -17.01 6.61 -5.06
C ASP A 67 -15.57 6.72 -4.52
N LEU A 68 -15.35 6.41 -3.23
CA LEU A 68 -14.02 6.38 -2.63
C LEU A 68 -13.14 5.28 -3.25
N ASP A 69 -13.72 4.14 -3.62
CA ASP A 69 -12.97 3.01 -4.19
C ASP A 69 -12.38 3.39 -5.56
N LYS A 70 -13.19 4.12 -6.35
CA LYS A 70 -12.78 4.67 -7.65
C LYS A 70 -11.77 5.78 -7.49
N GLN A 71 -11.97 6.68 -6.53
CA GLN A 71 -11.01 7.74 -6.22
C GLN A 71 -9.65 7.16 -5.83
N LEU A 72 -9.63 6.09 -5.02
CA LEU A 72 -8.40 5.38 -4.67
C LEU A 72 -7.73 4.78 -5.91
N TYR A 73 -8.47 4.06 -6.75
CA TYR A 73 -7.93 3.49 -7.98
C TYR A 73 -7.33 4.56 -8.91
N ASN A 74 -8.06 5.65 -9.14
CA ASN A 74 -7.62 6.75 -10.00
C ASN A 74 -6.34 7.38 -9.44
N ARG A 75 -6.31 7.64 -8.13
CA ARG A 75 -5.15 8.22 -7.47
C ARG A 75 -3.91 7.32 -7.58
N LEU A 76 -4.08 6.02 -7.40
CA LEU A 76 -2.99 5.05 -7.54
C LEU A 76 -2.53 4.93 -8.99
N SER A 77 -3.45 4.98 -9.95
CA SER A 77 -3.15 4.89 -11.38
C SER A 77 -2.32 6.09 -11.85
N GLU A 78 -2.67 7.30 -11.42
CA GLU A 78 -1.86 8.51 -11.65
C GLU A 78 -0.42 8.33 -11.14
N LEU A 79 -0.24 7.76 -9.95
CA LEU A 79 1.08 7.52 -9.38
C LEU A 79 1.86 6.42 -10.12
N VAL A 80 1.16 5.44 -10.71
CA VAL A 80 1.80 4.46 -11.59
C VAL A 80 2.26 5.11 -12.89
N GLU A 81 1.44 5.96 -13.50
CA GLU A 81 1.79 6.72 -14.71
C GLU A 81 2.98 7.66 -14.48
N GLN A 82 3.06 8.28 -13.30
CA GLN A 82 4.19 9.11 -12.87
C GLN A 82 5.45 8.29 -12.52
N GLY A 83 5.34 6.97 -12.43
CA GLY A 83 6.43 6.07 -12.02
C GLY A 83 6.74 6.09 -10.52
N ALA A 84 5.86 6.69 -9.71
CA ALA A 84 5.96 6.69 -8.24
C ALA A 84 5.53 5.36 -7.62
N LEU A 85 4.65 4.64 -8.30
CA LEU A 85 4.24 3.27 -7.98
C LEU A 85 4.49 2.34 -9.17
N ARG A 86 4.67 1.05 -8.90
CA ARG A 86 4.64 -0.01 -9.91
C ARG A 86 3.28 -0.68 -9.92
N ALA A 87 2.99 -1.45 -10.97
CA ALA A 87 1.77 -2.25 -11.07
C ALA A 87 1.55 -3.16 -9.85
N VAL A 88 2.63 -3.77 -9.32
CA VAL A 88 2.58 -4.61 -8.11
C VAL A 88 2.17 -3.81 -6.88
N ASP A 89 2.58 -2.55 -6.78
CA ASP A 89 2.28 -1.72 -5.61
C ASP A 89 0.79 -1.34 -5.64
N LEU A 90 0.23 -0.97 -6.81
CA LEU A 90 -1.22 -0.74 -6.98
C LEU A 90 -2.06 -1.96 -6.55
N TYR A 91 -1.65 -3.18 -6.92
CA TYR A 91 -2.30 -4.41 -6.45
C TYR A 91 -2.20 -4.59 -4.93
N GLN A 92 -1.07 -4.23 -4.31
CA GLN A 92 -0.91 -4.31 -2.85
C GLN A 92 -1.87 -3.38 -2.12
N TYR A 93 -2.16 -2.18 -2.64
CA TYR A 93 -3.17 -1.30 -2.05
C TYR A 93 -4.56 -1.95 -2.02
N ALA A 94 -4.96 -2.63 -3.11
CA ALA A 94 -6.22 -3.37 -3.13
C ALA A 94 -6.19 -4.54 -2.13
N HIS A 95 -5.15 -5.37 -2.20
CA HIS A 95 -5.06 -6.61 -1.43
C HIS A 95 -4.99 -6.34 0.09
N PHE A 96 -4.14 -5.41 0.52
CA PHE A 96 -3.97 -5.06 1.93
C PHE A 96 -4.93 -3.95 2.40
N LYS A 97 -5.76 -3.42 1.50
CA LYS A 97 -6.76 -2.37 1.77
C LYS A 97 -6.13 -1.10 2.35
N TRP A 98 -4.90 -0.79 1.92
CA TRP A 98 -4.19 0.40 2.34
C TRP A 98 -4.93 1.65 1.87
N CYS A 99 -5.08 2.62 2.77
CA CYS A 99 -5.78 3.89 2.53
C CYS A 99 -7.20 3.73 1.95
N PHE A 100 -7.83 2.54 2.06
CA PHE A 100 -9.12 2.23 1.45
C PHE A 100 -10.24 3.22 1.81
N ARG A 101 -10.25 3.70 3.07
CA ARG A 101 -11.25 4.66 3.55
C ARG A 101 -10.81 6.12 3.41
N HIS A 102 -9.55 6.33 3.07
CA HIS A 102 -8.90 7.65 3.01
C HIS A 102 -8.05 7.77 1.74
N PRO A 103 -8.65 7.79 0.54
CA PRO A 103 -7.89 7.96 -0.71
C PRO A 103 -6.99 9.20 -0.72
N GLU A 104 -7.40 10.26 -0.02
CA GLU A 104 -6.63 11.49 0.19
C GLU A 104 -5.29 11.27 0.92
N ALA A 105 -5.20 10.18 1.70
CA ALA A 105 -3.96 9.81 2.39
C ALA A 105 -2.88 9.33 1.41
N VAL A 106 -3.22 8.94 0.18
CA VAL A 106 -2.25 8.48 -0.84
C VAL A 106 -1.45 9.66 -1.40
N ILE A 107 -0.38 9.97 -0.66
CA ILE A 107 0.55 11.07 -0.94
C ILE A 107 1.91 10.48 -1.32
N ALA A 108 2.54 11.06 -2.34
CA ALA A 108 3.85 10.67 -2.83
C ALA A 108 4.86 11.81 -2.62
N CYS A 109 6.02 11.48 -2.05
CA CYS A 109 7.16 12.39 -1.89
C CYS A 109 8.33 11.87 -2.72
N GLU A 110 8.92 12.72 -3.54
CA GLU A 110 10.17 12.36 -4.21
C GLU A 110 11.32 12.38 -3.19
N ILE A 111 12.05 11.29 -3.08
CA ILE A 111 13.16 11.07 -2.11
C ILE A 111 14.50 10.84 -2.82
N GLY A 112 14.53 11.12 -4.12
CA GLY A 112 15.68 11.04 -5.00
C GLY A 112 15.21 10.97 -6.44
N GLN A 113 16.12 11.11 -7.40
CA GLN A 113 15.77 11.08 -8.83
C GLN A 113 14.94 9.84 -9.19
N LYS A 114 13.66 10.03 -9.54
CA LYS A 114 12.70 8.96 -9.86
C LYS A 114 12.51 7.93 -8.73
N ARG A 115 12.73 8.33 -7.47
CA ARG A 115 12.50 7.50 -6.29
C ARG A 115 11.46 8.17 -5.41
N TRP A 116 10.44 7.42 -5.03
CA TRP A 116 9.29 7.96 -4.33
C TRP A 116 9.01 7.20 -3.02
N ALA A 117 8.62 7.95 -2.00
CA ALA A 117 7.98 7.42 -0.80
C ALA A 117 6.48 7.68 -0.92
N VAL A 118 5.66 6.63 -0.96
CA VAL A 118 4.20 6.74 -1.10
C VAL A 118 3.49 6.19 0.13
N ASN A 119 2.58 6.97 0.69
CA ASN A 119 1.85 6.62 1.91
C ASN A 119 0.88 5.46 1.70
N ASN A 120 1.02 4.42 2.53
CA ASN A 120 0.11 3.29 2.61
C ASN A 120 -0.58 3.14 3.99
N CYS A 121 -0.47 4.15 4.86
CA CYS A 121 -1.10 4.22 6.17
C CYS A 121 -2.27 5.20 6.13
N GLY A 122 -3.45 4.75 6.59
CA GLY A 122 -4.66 5.58 6.65
C GLY A 122 -5.02 6.07 8.05
N THR A 123 -4.24 5.73 9.07
CA THR A 123 -4.52 6.08 10.47
C THR A 123 -3.88 7.43 10.80
N GLU A 124 -4.68 8.47 10.99
CA GLU A 124 -4.19 9.80 11.37
C GLU A 124 -3.77 9.86 12.84
N ILE A 125 -2.76 10.67 13.15
CA ILE A 125 -2.38 11.00 14.53
C ILE A 125 -2.33 12.51 14.76
N ALA A 126 -2.36 12.94 16.02
CA ALA A 126 -2.17 14.34 16.37
C ALA A 126 -0.74 14.83 16.03
N MET A 127 -0.60 16.11 15.67
CA MET A 127 0.69 16.70 15.28
C MET A 127 1.72 16.63 16.42
N GLU A 128 1.30 16.89 17.66
CA GLU A 128 2.16 16.81 18.84
C GLU A 128 2.65 15.37 19.06
N ARG A 129 1.79 14.39 18.78
CA ARG A 129 2.18 12.98 18.84
C ARG A 129 3.18 12.63 17.73
N ALA A 130 2.98 13.14 16.53
CA ALA A 130 3.90 12.94 15.41
C ALA A 130 5.30 13.50 15.73
N GLN A 131 5.38 14.70 16.32
CA GLN A 131 6.65 15.29 16.78
C GLN A 131 7.34 14.42 17.82
N GLN A 132 6.59 13.87 18.79
CA GLN A 132 7.15 12.95 19.79
C GLN A 132 7.70 11.67 19.15
N VAL A 133 6.97 11.08 18.20
CA VAL A 133 7.44 9.88 17.47
C VAL A 133 8.74 10.19 16.73
N ILE A 134 8.79 11.28 15.96
CA ILE A 134 10.01 11.68 15.23
C ILE A 134 11.18 11.90 16.20
N HIS A 135 10.94 12.54 17.35
CA HIS A 135 11.96 12.73 18.39
C HIS A 135 12.46 11.40 18.95
N SER A 136 11.54 10.51 19.34
CA SER A 136 11.88 9.23 19.97
C SER A 136 12.62 8.28 19.02
N GLU A 137 12.21 8.21 17.76
CA GLU A 137 12.78 7.25 16.81
C GLU A 137 14.08 7.77 16.15
N TRP A 138 14.17 9.07 15.88
CA TRP A 138 15.25 9.64 15.06
C TRP A 138 16.06 10.74 15.75
N GLY A 139 15.72 11.11 16.98
CA GLY A 139 16.49 12.07 17.79
C GLY A 139 16.35 13.54 17.38
N PHE A 140 15.41 13.89 16.51
CA PHE A 140 15.15 15.30 16.19
C PHE A 140 14.58 16.03 17.41
N GLU A 141 14.99 17.29 17.62
CA GLU A 141 14.39 18.13 18.64
C GLU A 141 12.95 18.50 18.25
N ALA A 142 11.95 18.08 19.03
CA ALA A 142 10.53 18.27 18.72
C ALA A 142 10.16 19.73 18.41
N ASN A 143 10.78 20.69 19.11
CA ASN A 143 10.54 22.13 18.93
C ASN A 143 11.04 22.68 17.58
N LEU A 144 11.90 21.93 16.88
CA LEU A 144 12.43 22.30 15.56
C LEU A 144 11.75 21.54 14.41
N VAL A 145 10.83 20.63 14.74
CA VAL A 145 10.08 19.81 13.78
C VAL A 145 8.75 20.48 13.47
N GLU A 146 8.57 20.87 12.21
CA GLU A 146 7.30 21.35 11.67
C GLU A 146 6.64 20.23 10.87
N ILE A 147 5.50 19.69 11.35
CA ILE A 147 4.74 18.69 10.60
C ILE A 147 4.14 19.32 9.34
N VAL A 148 4.28 18.64 8.20
CA VAL A 148 3.74 19.08 6.91
C VAL A 148 2.57 18.19 6.53
N GLY A 149 1.38 18.78 6.40
CA GLY A 149 0.17 18.05 6.07
C GLY A 149 -0.31 17.16 7.22
N THR A 150 -1.06 16.10 6.88
CA THR A 150 -1.60 15.14 7.86
C THR A 150 -0.56 14.05 8.16
N PRO A 151 -0.17 13.83 9.43
CA PRO A 151 0.71 12.73 9.81
C PRO A 151 -0.09 11.43 9.97
N TYR A 152 0.37 10.36 9.33
CA TYR A 152 -0.23 9.03 9.41
C TYR A 152 0.68 8.08 10.19
N TYR A 153 0.13 7.36 11.16
CA TYR A 153 0.86 6.42 11.99
C TYR A 153 -0.09 5.39 12.61
N ASP A 154 0.20 4.12 12.37
CA ASP A 154 -0.48 2.99 13.03
C ASP A 154 0.51 2.24 13.94
N ALA A 155 1.74 2.04 13.47
CA ALA A 155 2.83 1.39 14.19
C ALA A 155 4.21 1.94 13.76
N THR A 156 5.27 1.54 14.47
CA THR A 156 6.66 1.99 14.20
C THR A 156 7.10 1.63 12.78
N ASP A 157 6.64 0.49 12.26
CA ASP A 157 6.90 -0.01 10.90
C ASP A 157 5.78 0.31 9.90
N TRP A 158 4.73 1.04 10.33
CA TRP A 158 3.63 1.45 9.48
C TRP A 158 3.19 2.89 9.75
N ASN A 159 3.80 3.80 9.01
CA ASN A 159 3.61 5.24 9.15
C ASN A 159 4.01 5.98 7.88
N PHE A 160 3.54 7.23 7.81
CA PHE A 160 3.94 8.21 6.83
C PHE A 160 3.80 9.61 7.43
N ILE A 161 4.92 10.20 7.84
CA ILE A 161 4.95 11.51 8.49
C ILE A 161 5.92 12.40 7.71
N GLN A 162 5.37 13.43 7.07
CA GLN A 162 6.16 14.48 6.43
C GLN A 162 6.43 15.60 7.42
N PHE A 163 7.65 16.11 7.43
CA PHE A 163 8.01 17.23 8.29
C PHE A 163 9.18 18.03 7.71
N ARG A 164 9.38 19.23 8.25
CA ARG A 164 10.58 20.04 8.02
C ARG A 164 11.34 20.19 9.32
N CYS A 165 12.66 20.15 9.22
CA CYS A 165 13.56 20.51 10.31
C CYS A 165 14.69 21.37 9.77
N LYS A 166 14.88 22.57 10.34
CA LYS A 166 15.91 23.54 9.93
C LYS A 166 15.94 23.80 8.41
N GLY A 167 14.76 23.92 7.80
CA GLY A 167 14.59 24.18 6.37
C GLY A 167 14.73 22.96 5.45
N VAL A 168 15.10 21.79 5.98
CA VAL A 168 15.20 20.54 5.21
C VAL A 168 13.90 19.74 5.34
N GLY A 169 13.36 19.27 4.21
CA GLY A 169 12.19 18.41 4.17
C GLY A 169 12.54 16.95 4.37
N TRP A 170 11.73 16.25 5.17
CA TRP A 170 11.89 14.85 5.53
C TRP A 170 10.56 14.11 5.44
N VAL A 171 10.64 12.81 5.18
CA VAL A 171 9.52 11.88 5.31
C VAL A 171 9.97 10.64 6.06
N MET A 172 9.30 10.36 7.18
CA MET A 172 9.37 9.08 7.87
C MET A 172 8.32 8.16 7.24
N ARG A 173 8.72 6.99 6.76
CA ARG A 173 7.85 5.99 6.14
C ARG A 173 8.31 4.59 6.50
N ASN A 174 7.41 3.77 7.05
CA ASN A 174 7.60 2.35 7.34
C ASN A 174 8.98 2.05 7.96
N ASP A 175 9.26 2.66 9.13
CA ASP A 175 10.52 2.54 9.88
C ASP A 175 11.77 3.08 9.15
N SER A 176 11.60 3.91 8.13
CA SER A 176 12.71 4.54 7.42
C SER A 176 12.54 6.04 7.36
N LEU A 177 13.65 6.77 7.41
CA LEU A 177 13.68 8.21 7.25
C LEU A 177 14.38 8.59 5.95
N TYR A 178 13.72 9.43 5.16
CA TYR A 178 14.24 9.93 3.90
C TYR A 178 14.21 11.45 3.87
N GLN A 179 15.25 12.05 3.31
CA GLN A 179 15.21 13.45 2.93
C GLN A 179 14.38 13.59 1.65
N ILE A 180 13.48 14.57 1.62
CA ILE A 180 12.68 14.88 0.44
C ILE A 180 13.59 15.60 -0.58
N TYR A 181 13.56 15.11 -1.82
CA TYR A 181 14.31 15.67 -2.94
C TYR A 181 13.65 16.95 -3.42
N GLN A 182 14.45 18.01 -3.57
CA GLN A 182 14.03 19.34 -4.03
C GLN A 182 14.70 19.65 -5.38
#